data_AF-A0A1A8Q9S0-F1
#
_entry.id   AF-A0A1A8Q9S0-F1
#
_cell.length_a   1.000
_cell.length_b   1.000
_cell.length_c   1.000
_cell.angle_alpha   90.00
_cell.angle_beta   90.00
_cell.angle_gamma   90.00
#
_symmetry.space_group_name_H-M   'P 1'
#
loop_
_entity.id
_entity.type
_entity.pdbx_description
1 polymer ?
#
loop_
_entity_poly.entity_id
_entity_poly.type
_entity_poly.pdbx_seq_one_letter_code
_entity_poly.pdbx_strand_id
1 'polypeptide(L)'
;MDVIQTENIKVPNSVLVSGLTGKEIDNEVIEYLGQIGPIQRVITVTSTEPQFKDTAIVEFKSDEPVQFLQDTLPCNRPTTNPSHVNTIQCLSDLYAADKGSNLTHTYLAELKAVAKLSGADFERVLLDELARIQESTKQGQTEKQALFNADCDSRVANERTPAEEMAEPTPVPTNIATS
;
A
#
# COMPACT_ATOMS: atom_id res chain seq x y z
N MET A 1 -13.34 8.98 11.51
CA MET A 1 -12.69 8.59 10.23
C MET A 1 -11.97 7.24 10.38
N ASP A 2 -12.69 6.14 10.61
CA ASP A 2 -12.07 4.83 10.93
C ASP A 2 -12.10 3.84 9.76
N VAL A 3 -12.96 4.08 8.77
CA VAL A 3 -13.10 3.28 7.54
C VAL A 3 -11.77 3.00 6.84
N ILE A 4 -10.81 3.92 6.86
CA ILE A 4 -9.48 3.74 6.24
C ILE A 4 -8.72 2.58 6.89
N GLN A 5 -8.80 2.44 8.22
CA GLN A 5 -8.15 1.37 8.97
C GLN A 5 -8.97 0.08 8.88
N THR A 6 -10.29 0.16 9.04
CA THR A 6 -11.20 -1.00 8.98
C THR A 6 -11.16 -1.69 7.61
N GLU A 7 -11.18 -0.93 6.53
CA GLU A 7 -11.16 -1.44 5.14
C GLU A 7 -9.75 -1.64 4.58
N ASN A 8 -8.70 -1.37 5.37
CA ASN A 8 -7.29 -1.44 4.99
C ASN A 8 -7.01 -0.72 3.66
N ILE A 9 -7.37 0.56 3.57
CA ILE A 9 -7.32 1.35 2.35
C ILE A 9 -5.89 1.81 2.05
N LYS A 10 -5.42 1.59 0.82
CA LYS A 10 -4.14 2.16 0.35
C LYS A 10 -4.28 3.65 0.08
N VAL A 11 -4.04 4.46 1.11
CA VAL A 11 -4.14 5.94 1.04
C VAL A 11 -3.39 6.55 -0.16
N PRO A 12 -2.16 6.14 -0.53
CA PRO A 12 -1.46 6.69 -1.72
C PRO A 12 -2.15 6.40 -3.05
N ASN A 13 -2.95 5.34 -3.12
CA ASN A 13 -3.68 4.90 -4.31
C ASN A 13 -5.14 5.39 -4.29
N SER A 14 -5.52 6.28 -3.37
CA SER A 14 -6.93 6.59 -3.08
C SER A 14 -7.25 8.08 -3.13
N VAL A 15 -8.42 8.39 -3.69
CA VAL A 15 -9.02 9.74 -3.64
C VAL A 15 -10.33 9.70 -2.86
N LEU A 16 -10.66 10.80 -2.18
CA LEU A 16 -11.99 11.02 -1.62
C LEU A 16 -12.85 11.76 -2.66
N VAL A 17 -14.08 11.29 -2.85
CA VAL A 17 -15.11 11.94 -3.67
C VAL A 17 -16.26 12.35 -2.76
N SER A 18 -16.58 13.64 -2.77
CA SER A 18 -17.60 14.26 -1.91
C SER A 18 -18.75 14.85 -2.73
N GLY A 19 -19.92 15.01 -2.09
CA GLY A 19 -21.12 15.53 -2.74
C GLY A 19 -21.88 14.47 -3.54
N LEU A 20 -21.78 13.21 -3.11
CA LEU A 20 -22.55 12.09 -3.68
C LEU A 20 -24.02 12.20 -3.28
N THR A 21 -24.89 11.52 -4.03
CA THR A 21 -26.35 11.57 -3.85
C THR A 21 -26.98 10.21 -3.54
N GLY A 22 -26.22 9.12 -3.63
CA GLY A 22 -26.71 7.75 -3.57
C GLY A 22 -27.50 7.35 -4.82
N LYS A 23 -27.27 8.00 -5.97
CA LYS A 23 -28.03 7.81 -7.22
C LYS A 23 -27.10 7.54 -8.39
N GLU A 24 -27.66 7.06 -9.50
CA GLU A 24 -26.92 6.75 -10.73
C GLU A 24 -26.07 7.90 -11.28
N ILE A 25 -26.40 9.16 -10.98
CA ILE A 25 -25.60 10.33 -11.38
C ILE A 25 -24.18 10.32 -10.74
N ASP A 26 -24.03 9.67 -9.59
CA ASP A 26 -22.73 9.49 -8.93
C ASP A 26 -21.81 8.55 -9.74
N ASN A 27 -22.36 7.75 -10.67
CA ASN A 27 -21.53 6.92 -11.56
C ASN A 27 -20.69 7.77 -12.51
N GLU A 28 -21.12 8.99 -12.88
CA GLU A 28 -20.38 9.86 -13.81
C GLU A 28 -18.97 10.20 -13.30
N VAL A 29 -18.81 10.44 -12.00
CA VAL A 29 -17.50 10.70 -11.39
C VAL A 29 -16.66 9.43 -11.25
N ILE A 30 -17.29 8.26 -11.04
CA ILE A 30 -16.61 6.96 -11.02
C ILE A 30 -16.12 6.56 -12.42
N GLU A 31 -16.94 6.77 -13.45
CA GLU A 31 -16.56 6.56 -14.86
C GLU A 31 -15.43 7.49 -15.28
N TYR A 32 -15.50 8.77 -14.90
CA TYR A 32 -14.41 9.73 -15.12
C TYR A 32 -13.09 9.28 -14.47
N LEU A 33 -13.12 8.86 -13.20
CA LEU A 33 -11.92 8.32 -12.53
C LEU A 33 -11.44 7.02 -13.21
N GLY A 34 -12.35 6.17 -13.68
CA GLY A 34 -12.04 4.96 -14.45
C GLY A 34 -11.36 5.22 -15.81
N GLN A 35 -11.52 6.42 -16.40
CA GLN A 35 -10.79 6.83 -17.61
C GLN A 35 -9.33 7.21 -17.32
N ILE A 36 -9.03 7.62 -16.08
CA ILE A 36 -7.67 8.00 -15.65
C ILE A 36 -6.87 6.76 -15.25
N GLY A 37 -7.51 5.79 -14.59
CA GLY A 37 -6.85 4.54 -14.25
C GLY A 37 -7.79 3.44 -13.74
N PRO A 38 -7.30 2.20 -13.69
CA PRO A 38 -8.10 1.06 -13.26
C PRO A 38 -8.44 1.17 -11.77
N ILE A 39 -9.73 1.30 -11.47
CA ILE A 39 -10.26 1.28 -10.11
C ILE A 39 -10.16 -0.15 -9.55
N GLN A 40 -9.69 -0.26 -8.30
CA GLN A 40 -9.66 -1.50 -7.53
C GLN A 40 -10.97 -1.72 -6.78
N ARG A 41 -11.50 -0.68 -6.11
CA ARG A 41 -12.80 -0.68 -5.43
C ARG A 41 -13.28 0.74 -5.13
N VAL A 42 -14.58 0.88 -4.89
CA VAL A 42 -15.22 2.10 -4.36
C VAL A 42 -15.84 1.76 -3.00
N ILE A 43 -15.62 2.59 -2.00
CA ILE A 43 -16.03 2.38 -0.61
C ILE A 43 -16.84 3.59 -0.17
N THR A 44 -18.14 3.41 0.07
CA THR A 44 -18.99 4.48 0.61
C THR A 44 -18.63 4.76 2.08
N VAL A 45 -18.43 6.03 2.43
CA VAL A 45 -18.02 6.42 3.78
C VAL A 45 -19.25 6.76 4.61
N THR A 46 -19.67 5.82 5.44
CA THR A 46 -20.72 6.07 6.45
C THR A 46 -20.08 6.75 7.66
N SER A 47 -20.20 8.08 7.75
CA SER A 47 -19.68 8.88 8.86
C SER A 47 -20.74 9.82 9.43
N THR A 48 -20.64 10.10 10.74
CA THR A 48 -21.39 11.14 11.43
C THR A 48 -20.71 12.52 11.33
N GLU A 49 -19.45 12.56 10.91
CA GLU A 49 -18.68 13.79 10.70
C GLU A 49 -19.15 14.50 9.41
N PRO A 50 -19.55 15.78 9.45
CA PRO A 50 -20.12 16.47 8.28
C PRO A 50 -19.21 16.48 7.04
N GLN A 51 -17.89 16.56 7.23
CA GLN A 51 -16.90 16.59 6.13
C GLN A 51 -16.76 15.25 5.38
N PHE A 52 -17.22 14.14 5.97
CA PHE A 52 -17.22 12.80 5.36
C PHE A 52 -18.64 12.28 5.06
N LYS A 53 -19.66 13.10 5.30
CA LYS A 53 -21.05 12.78 4.95
C LYS A 53 -21.22 12.83 3.44
N ASP A 54 -21.94 11.86 2.88
CA ASP A 54 -22.23 11.78 1.45
C ASP A 54 -20.93 11.73 0.59
N THR A 55 -19.94 10.97 1.07
CA THR A 55 -18.62 10.77 0.43
C THR A 55 -18.33 9.28 0.16
N ALA A 56 -17.45 9.01 -0.80
CA ALA A 56 -16.87 7.70 -1.05
C ALA A 56 -15.37 7.79 -1.31
N ILE A 57 -14.63 6.74 -0.95
CA ILE A 57 -13.23 6.58 -1.30
C ILE A 57 -13.14 5.71 -2.55
N VAL A 58 -12.41 6.19 -3.56
CA VAL A 58 -12.09 5.45 -4.78
C VAL A 58 -10.63 5.03 -4.68
N GLU A 59 -10.39 3.72 -4.58
CA GLU A 59 -9.04 3.14 -4.54
C GLU A 59 -8.68 2.60 -5.92
N PHE A 60 -7.54 3.03 -6.45
CA PHE A 60 -6.94 2.58 -7.72
C PHE A 60 -6.02 1.37 -7.54
N LYS A 61 -5.77 0.62 -8.62
CA LYS A 61 -4.84 -0.53 -8.58
C LYS A 61 -3.37 -0.11 -8.40
N SER A 62 -2.97 1.01 -9.01
CA SER A 62 -1.68 1.69 -8.84
C SER A 62 -1.87 3.08 -8.24
N ASP A 63 -0.77 3.74 -7.88
CA ASP A 63 -0.71 5.13 -7.43
C ASP A 63 -0.58 6.14 -8.59
N GLU A 64 -0.16 5.69 -9.77
CA GLU A 64 -0.04 6.50 -11.01
C GLU A 64 -1.27 7.39 -11.29
N PRO A 65 -2.55 6.95 -11.14
CA PRO A 65 -3.70 7.80 -11.37
C PRO A 65 -3.84 8.93 -10.35
N VAL A 66 -3.39 8.70 -9.12
CA VAL A 66 -3.38 9.71 -8.05
C VAL A 66 -2.24 10.71 -8.29
N GLN A 67 -1.05 10.24 -8.70
CA GLN A 67 0.07 11.10 -9.09
C GLN A 67 -0.31 12.00 -10.27
N PHE A 68 -0.96 11.45 -11.30
CA PHE A 68 -1.46 12.23 -12.45
C PHE A 68 -2.50 13.27 -12.05
N LEU A 69 -3.39 12.93 -11.11
CA LEU A 69 -4.40 13.85 -10.59
C LEU A 69 -3.82 14.91 -9.64
N GLN A 70 -2.67 14.67 -8.99
CA GLN A 70 -2.17 15.45 -7.86
C GLN A 70 -2.04 16.95 -8.17
N ASP A 71 -1.54 17.31 -9.36
CA ASP A 71 -1.39 18.71 -9.80
C ASP A 71 -2.73 19.43 -10.08
N THR A 72 -3.83 18.67 -10.16
CA THR A 72 -5.19 19.19 -10.44
C THR A 72 -6.12 19.12 -9.24
N LEU A 73 -5.74 18.40 -8.17
CA LEU A 73 -6.56 18.21 -6.97
C LEU A 73 -6.27 19.31 -5.93
N PRO A 74 -7.28 19.71 -5.12
CA PRO A 74 -8.68 19.28 -5.17
C PRO A 74 -9.44 19.91 -6.34
N CYS A 75 -10.24 19.11 -7.05
CA CYS A 75 -11.01 19.57 -8.22
C CYS A 75 -12.53 19.39 -8.06
N ASN A 76 -13.29 20.27 -8.71
CA ASN A 76 -14.76 20.20 -8.75
C ASN A 76 -15.21 19.70 -10.12
N ARG A 77 -15.89 18.55 -10.14
CA ARG A 77 -16.45 17.94 -11.35
C ARG A 77 -17.96 18.23 -11.41
N PRO A 78 -18.44 19.06 -12.37
CA PRO A 78 -19.86 19.17 -12.62
C PRO A 78 -20.38 17.86 -13.25
N THR A 79 -21.58 17.45 -12.84
CA THR A 79 -22.32 16.31 -13.41
C THR A 79 -23.26 16.77 -14.53
N THR A 80 -23.96 15.84 -15.18
CA THR A 80 -25.04 16.15 -16.15
C THR A 80 -26.16 16.99 -15.54
N ASN A 81 -26.34 16.96 -14.21
CA ASN A 81 -27.25 17.87 -13.51
C ASN A 81 -26.47 19.10 -13.01
N PRO A 82 -26.73 20.31 -13.54
CA PRO A 82 -25.97 21.51 -13.20
C PRO A 82 -26.07 21.94 -11.73
N SER A 83 -27.04 21.41 -10.98
CA SER A 83 -27.17 21.62 -9.52
C SER A 83 -26.30 20.68 -8.68
N HIS A 84 -25.61 19.71 -9.29
CA HIS A 84 -24.81 18.69 -8.61
C HIS A 84 -23.36 18.71 -9.10
N VAL A 85 -22.44 18.90 -8.14
CA VAL A 85 -21.00 18.96 -8.35
C VAL A 85 -20.35 18.00 -7.36
N ASN A 86 -19.51 17.09 -7.85
CA ASN A 86 -18.69 16.24 -7.00
C ASN A 86 -17.32 16.90 -6.80
N THR A 87 -16.82 16.91 -5.56
CA THR A 87 -15.46 17.38 -5.26
C THR A 87 -14.55 16.18 -5.09
N ILE A 88 -13.42 16.15 -5.79
CA ILE A 88 -12.42 15.09 -5.70
C ILE A 88 -11.20 15.66 -4.96
N GLN A 89 -10.65 14.89 -4.02
CA GLN A 89 -9.52 15.31 -3.17
C GLN A 89 -8.53 14.15 -2.93
N CYS A 90 -7.24 14.45 -2.80
CA CYS A 90 -6.24 13.47 -2.38
C CYS A 90 -6.52 12.97 -0.95
N LEU A 91 -6.62 11.65 -0.76
CA LEU A 91 -6.85 11.09 0.58
C LEU A 91 -5.61 11.24 1.48
N SER A 92 -4.41 11.26 0.88
CA SER A 92 -3.13 11.56 1.55
C SER A 92 -3.16 12.89 2.29
N ASP A 93 -3.64 13.93 1.62
CA ASP A 93 -3.49 15.31 2.07
C ASP A 93 -4.48 15.62 3.18
N LEU A 94 -5.70 15.09 3.06
CA LEU A 94 -6.71 15.06 4.12
C LEU A 94 -6.20 14.31 5.36
N TYR A 95 -5.57 13.14 5.18
CA TYR A 95 -5.06 12.35 6.31
C TYR A 95 -3.87 13.03 7.02
N ALA A 96 -2.97 13.65 6.25
CA ALA A 96 -1.85 14.43 6.78
C ALA A 96 -2.31 15.66 7.57
N ALA A 97 -3.32 16.38 7.07
CA ALA A 97 -3.90 17.56 7.72
C ALA A 97 -4.64 17.21 9.02
N ASP A 98 -5.62 16.30 8.99
CA ASP A 98 -6.50 16.03 10.13
C ASP A 98 -5.89 15.06 11.16
N LYS A 99 -5.49 13.85 10.73
CA LYS A 99 -5.07 12.78 11.65
C LYS A 99 -3.57 12.77 11.94
N GLY A 100 -2.73 13.05 10.95
CA GLY A 100 -1.27 13.11 11.11
C GLY A 100 -0.84 14.15 12.16
N SER A 101 -1.39 15.35 12.07
CA SER A 101 -1.11 16.45 13.01
C SER A 101 -1.61 16.14 14.44
N ASN A 102 -2.85 15.68 14.58
CA ASN A 102 -3.51 15.50 15.87
C ASN A 102 -2.97 14.29 16.66
N LEU A 103 -2.73 13.15 16.00
CA LEU A 103 -2.11 11.99 16.63
C LEU A 103 -0.67 12.28 17.07
N THR A 104 0.12 12.96 16.23
CA THR A 104 1.49 13.35 16.59
C THR A 104 1.50 14.35 17.75
N HIS A 105 0.57 15.30 17.78
CA HIS A 105 0.42 16.22 18.91
C HIS A 105 0.03 15.50 20.21
N THR A 106 -0.87 14.53 20.14
CA THR A 106 -1.29 13.70 21.29
C THR A 106 -0.12 12.87 21.82
N TYR A 107 0.59 12.15 20.96
CA TYR A 107 1.79 11.40 21.33
C TYR A 107 2.88 12.30 21.97
N LEU A 108 3.15 13.47 21.39
CA LEU A 108 4.10 14.44 21.98
C LEU A 108 3.61 15.00 23.33
N ALA A 109 2.30 15.13 23.54
CA ALA A 109 1.74 15.52 24.84
C ALA A 109 1.89 14.41 25.88
N GLU A 110 1.70 13.14 25.49
CA GLU A 110 1.93 11.97 26.34
C GLU A 110 3.41 11.83 26.72
N LEU A 111 4.34 11.96 25.77
CA LEU A 111 5.79 11.97 26.07
C LEU A 111 6.17 13.11 27.04
N LYS A 112 5.57 14.30 26.90
CA LYS A 112 5.74 15.40 27.86
C LYS A 112 5.15 15.07 29.24
N ALA A 113 4.07 14.30 29.31
CA ALA A 113 3.51 13.83 30.58
C ALA A 113 4.42 12.78 31.25
N VAL A 114 4.96 11.82 30.48
CA VAL A 114 5.94 10.82 30.95
C VAL A 114 7.20 11.50 31.50
N ALA A 115 7.77 12.47 30.77
CA ALA A 115 8.94 13.23 31.22
C ALA A 115 8.68 13.93 32.58
N LYS A 116 7.53 14.61 32.71
CA LYS A 116 7.12 15.25 33.97
C LYS A 116 6.95 14.27 35.14
N LEU A 117 6.35 13.10 34.90
CA LEU A 117 6.10 12.09 35.94
C LEU A 117 7.38 11.33 36.35
N SER A 118 8.31 11.13 35.42
CA SER A 118 9.60 10.47 35.66
C SER A 118 10.69 11.39 36.19
N GLY A 119 10.48 12.72 36.15
CA GLY A 119 11.51 13.71 36.44
C GLY A 119 12.64 13.77 35.42
N ALA A 120 12.46 13.14 34.24
CA ALA A 120 13.42 13.15 33.15
C ALA A 120 13.22 14.39 32.26
N ASP A 121 14.29 14.79 31.55
CA ASP A 121 14.16 15.78 30.49
C ASP A 121 13.32 15.21 29.34
N PHE A 122 12.40 16.04 28.82
CA PHE A 122 11.59 15.71 27.66
C PHE A 122 12.46 15.48 26.41
N GLU A 123 13.55 16.23 26.24
CA GLU A 123 14.48 16.01 25.12
C GLU A 123 15.08 14.60 25.17
N ARG A 124 15.49 14.15 26.37
CA ARG A 124 16.04 12.81 26.58
C ARG A 124 15.00 11.72 26.30
N VAL A 125 13.77 11.87 26.80
CA VAL A 125 12.67 10.91 26.55
C VAL A 125 12.37 10.81 25.05
N LEU A 126 12.38 11.93 24.33
CA LEU A 126 12.16 11.94 22.88
C LEU A 126 13.30 11.25 22.11
N LEU A 127 14.57 11.48 22.50
CA LEU A 127 15.73 10.81 21.91
C LEU A 127 15.71 9.29 22.16
N ASP A 128 15.34 8.86 23.36
CA ASP A 128 15.23 7.43 23.70
C ASP A 128 14.14 6.73 22.85
N GLU A 129 13.00 7.37 22.60
CA GLU A 129 11.95 6.83 21.72
C GLU A 129 12.35 6.86 20.23
N LEU A 130 13.03 7.91 19.76
CA LEU A 130 13.59 7.95 18.39
C LEU A 130 14.60 6.82 18.17
N ALA A 131 15.43 6.48 19.16
CA ALA A 131 16.35 5.35 19.09
C ALA A 131 15.61 4.01 18.93
N ARG A 132 14.49 3.80 19.66
CA ARG A 132 13.64 2.60 19.51
C ARG A 132 13.00 2.50 18.13
N ILE A 133 12.55 3.62 17.56
CA ILE A 133 11.99 3.66 16.20
C ILE A 133 13.06 3.31 15.16
N GLN A 134 14.30 3.77 15.34
CA GLN A 134 15.42 3.38 14.46
C GLN A 134 15.79 1.90 14.58
N GLU A 135 15.59 1.28 15.73
CA GLU A 135 15.84 -0.15 15.92
C GLU A 135 14.74 -1.01 15.26
N SER A 136 13.47 -0.67 15.47
CA SER A 136 12.34 -1.41 14.88
C SER A 136 12.27 -1.31 13.36
N THR A 137 12.61 -0.15 12.77
CA THR A 137 12.66 0.00 11.30
C THR A 137 13.78 -0.83 10.65
N LYS A 138 14.94 -1.00 11.30
CA LYS A 138 16.01 -1.89 10.82
C LYS A 138 15.60 -3.37 10.84
N GLN A 139 14.83 -3.78 11.85
CA GLN A 139 14.29 -5.14 11.95
C GLN A 139 13.30 -5.43 10.80
N GLY A 140 12.34 -4.54 10.54
CA GLY A 140 11.38 -4.69 9.43
C GLY A 140 12.01 -4.67 8.02
N GLN A 141 13.16 -4.03 7.84
CA GLN A 141 13.94 -4.14 6.60
C GLN A 141 14.59 -5.52 6.45
N THR A 142 15.11 -6.09 7.54
CA THR A 142 15.75 -7.41 7.57
C THR A 142 14.76 -8.51 7.21
N GLU A 143 13.53 -8.44 7.72
CA GLU A 143 12.46 -9.40 7.42
C GLU A 143 12.02 -9.36 5.93
N LYS A 144 11.85 -8.15 5.36
CA LYS A 144 11.57 -8.00 3.92
C LYS A 144 12.69 -8.55 3.03
N GLN A 145 13.94 -8.42 3.46
CA GLN A 145 15.10 -8.90 2.71
C GLN A 145 15.26 -10.43 2.80
N ALA A 146 14.87 -11.04 3.92
CA ALA A 146 14.79 -12.49 4.06
C ALA A 146 13.70 -13.11 3.16
N LEU A 147 12.53 -12.48 3.05
CA LEU A 147 11.46 -12.88 2.14
C LEU A 147 11.87 -12.79 0.65
N PHE A 148 12.72 -11.83 0.28
CA PHE A 148 13.22 -11.68 -1.08
C PHE A 148 14.30 -12.72 -1.44
N ASN A 149 15.12 -13.12 -0.47
CA ASN A 149 16.20 -14.09 -0.70
C ASN A 149 15.71 -15.55 -0.80
N ALA A 150 14.55 -15.86 -0.20
CA ALA A 150 13.97 -17.21 -0.21
C ALA A 150 13.46 -17.67 -1.59
N ASP A 151 13.18 -16.75 -2.52
CA ASP A 151 12.63 -17.08 -3.84
C ASP A 151 13.72 -17.53 -4.85
N CYS A 152 14.98 -17.15 -4.63
CA CYS A 152 16.10 -17.43 -5.53
C CYS A 152 16.67 -18.86 -5.44
N ASP A 153 16.60 -19.53 -4.29
CA ASP A 153 17.16 -20.88 -4.11
C ASP A 153 16.28 -22.00 -4.68
N SER A 154 15.03 -21.70 -5.08
CA SER A 154 14.08 -22.69 -5.60
C SER A 154 14.35 -23.15 -7.06
N ARG A 155 15.28 -22.50 -7.78
CA ARG A 155 15.47 -22.67 -9.24
C ARG A 155 16.78 -23.35 -9.68
N VAL A 156 17.65 -23.76 -8.77
CA VAL A 156 18.99 -24.33 -9.12
C VAL A 156 19.06 -25.86 -8.89
N ALA A 157 17.97 -26.50 -8.46
CA ALA A 157 17.96 -27.90 -8.00
C ALA A 157 17.29 -28.92 -8.94
N ASN A 158 17.03 -28.60 -10.22
CA ASN A 158 16.29 -29.52 -11.10
C ASN A 158 16.78 -29.59 -12.55
N GLU A 159 18.07 -29.94 -12.76
CA GLU A 159 18.54 -30.38 -14.09
C GLU A 159 19.78 -31.32 -14.03
N ARG A 160 19.64 -32.51 -13.39
CA ARG A 160 20.58 -33.64 -13.61
C ARG A 160 19.91 -35.02 -13.59
N THR A 161 19.88 -35.65 -14.77
CA THR A 161 19.88 -37.11 -15.05
C THR A 161 18.81 -38.04 -14.46
N PRO A 162 18.16 -38.83 -15.33
CA PRO A 162 17.78 -40.22 -15.09
C PRO A 162 18.77 -41.20 -15.75
N ALA A 163 19.38 -42.07 -14.94
CA ALA A 163 19.60 -43.48 -15.32
C ALA A 163 18.37 -44.27 -14.79
N GLU A 164 17.98 -45.47 -15.20
CA GLU A 164 18.62 -46.64 -15.85
C GLU A 164 17.74 -47.09 -17.08
N GLU A 165 17.94 -48.16 -17.87
CA GLU A 165 18.22 -49.55 -17.50
C GLU A 165 18.64 -50.44 -18.71
N MET A 166 19.71 -51.23 -18.48
CA MET A 166 20.11 -52.55 -19.03
C MET A 166 19.92 -52.91 -20.53
N ALA A 167 21.05 -53.23 -21.19
CA ALA A 167 21.28 -54.53 -21.88
C ALA A 167 22.76 -54.75 -22.29
N GLU A 168 23.44 -55.74 -21.69
CA GLU A 168 24.58 -56.49 -22.28
C GLU A 168 24.02 -57.79 -22.93
N PRO A 169 24.75 -58.59 -23.74
CA PRO A 169 26.23 -58.70 -23.93
C PRO A 169 26.64 -58.45 -25.41
N THR A 170 27.82 -58.77 -25.99
CA THR A 170 28.98 -59.64 -25.61
C THR A 170 30.23 -59.19 -26.40
N PRO A 171 31.49 -59.46 -25.94
CA PRO A 171 32.69 -59.02 -26.65
C PRO A 171 33.17 -60.02 -27.73
N VAL A 172 33.79 -59.51 -28.81
CA VAL A 172 34.49 -60.29 -29.85
C VAL A 172 35.83 -59.60 -30.15
N PRO A 173 36.96 -60.33 -30.30
CA PRO A 173 38.28 -59.78 -29.97
C PRO A 173 39.06 -59.16 -31.15
N THR A 174 39.93 -58.21 -30.81
CA THR A 174 41.00 -57.71 -31.68
C THR A 174 42.17 -58.71 -31.71
N ASN A 175 42.46 -59.29 -32.88
CA ASN A 175 43.73 -59.96 -33.15
C ASN A 175 44.62 -59.07 -34.03
N ILE A 176 45.88 -58.92 -33.64
CA ILE A 176 46.98 -58.37 -34.45
C ILE A 176 48.08 -59.43 -34.53
N ALA A 177 48.84 -59.41 -35.63
CA ALA A 177 49.98 -60.29 -35.97
C ALA A 177 49.58 -61.64 -36.63
N THR A 178 50.34 -62.20 -37.59
CA THR A 178 51.67 -61.79 -38.11
C THR A 178 51.87 -62.29 -39.55
N SER A 179 52.51 -61.48 -40.40
CA SER A 179 53.56 -61.87 -41.37
C SER A 179 54.05 -60.61 -42.11
#